data_AF-A0A2M7SQL5-F1
#
_entry.id   AF-A0A2M7SQL5-F1
#
_cell.length_a   1.000
_cell.length_b   1.000
_cell.length_c   1.000
_cell.angle_alpha   90.00
_cell.angle_beta   90.00
_cell.angle_gamma   90.00
#
_symmetry.space_group_name_H-M   'P 1'
#
loop_
_entity.id
_entity.type
_entity.pdbx_description
1 polymer ?
#
loop_
_entity_poly.entity_id
_entity_poly.type
_entity_poly.pdbx_seq_one_letter_code
_entity_poly.pdbx_strand_id
1 'polypeptide(L)' 'MLLTIDLGNTNLTLGLYAGKELGPHWRLATDHQRMPDEYGLQ' A
#
# COMPACT_ATOMS: atom_id res chain seq x y z
N MET A 1 -9.73 6.46 11.10
CA MET A 1 -8.50 6.23 10.31
C MET A 1 -8.91 5.76 8.93
N LEU A 2 -8.18 6.14 7.89
CA LEU A 2 -8.48 5.81 6.49
C LEU A 2 -7.23 5.17 5.87
N LEU A 3 -7.36 3.93 5.38
CA LEU A 3 -6.32 3.29 4.57
C LEU A 3 -6.56 3.65 3.11
N THR A 4 -5.56 4.23 2.45
CA THR A 4 -5.58 4.55 1.03
C THR A 4 -4.59 3.65 0.29
N ILE A 5 -4.98 3.17 -0.88
CA ILE A 5 -4.11 2.36 -1.74
C ILE A 5 -4.06 3.04 -3.11
N ASP A 6 -2.85 3.34 -3.55
CA ASP A 6 -2.56 3.84 -4.90
C ASP A 6 -1.85 2.73 -5.69
N LEU A 7 -2.50 2.30 -6.78
CA LEU A 7 -2.08 1.18 -7.61
C LEU A 7 -1.44 1.71 -8.90
N GLY A 8 -0.11 1.80 -8.90
CA GLY A 8 0.67 2.12 -10.09
C GLY A 8 1.14 0.85 -10.83
N ASN A 9 1.50 1.00 -12.10
CA ASN A 9 2.03 -0.10 -12.93
C ASN A 9 3.38 -0.63 -12.43
N THR A 10 4.13 0.16 -11.66
CA THR A 10 5.48 -0.20 -11.19
C THR A 10 5.60 -0.19 -9.68
N ASN A 11 4.75 0.58 -8.99
CA ASN A 11 4.75 0.64 -7.54
C ASN A 11 3.32 0.71 -7.00
N LEU A 12 3.09 0.04 -5.88
CA LEU A 12 1.89 0.10 -5.08
C LEU A 12 2.20 0.87 -3.80
N THR A 13 1.41 1.88 -3.49
CA THR A 13 1.58 2.70 -2.29
C THR A 13 0.40 2.51 -1.35
N LEU A 14 0.66 2.16 -0.09
CA LEU A 14 -0.35 2.15 0.96
C LEU A 14 -0.08 3.30 1.92
N GLY A 15 -1.12 4.01 2.34
CA GLY A 15 -1.01 5.11 3.30
C GLY A 15 -2.12 5.05 4.34
N LEU A 16 -1.77 5.23 5.61
CA LEU A 16 -2.75 5.30 6.70
C LEU A 16 -2.92 6.76 7.15
N TYR A 17 -4.13 7.27 6.97
CA TYR A 17 -4.50 8.63 7.37
C TYR A 17 -5.25 8.67 8.71
N ALA A 18 -4.84 9.61 9.56
CA ALA A 18 -5.55 10.02 10.76
C ALA A 18 -6.18 11.40 10.50
N GLY A 19 -7.42 11.40 10.00
CA GLY A 19 -8.07 12.64 9.57
C GLY A 19 -7.41 13.18 8.30
N LYS A 20 -6.70 14.32 8.40
CA LYS A 20 -5.97 14.94 7.28
C LYS A 20 -4.46 14.66 7.31
N GLU A 21 -3.95 14.05 8.37
CA GLU A 21 -2.53 13.74 8.49
C GLU A 21 -2.23 12.38 7.89
N LEU A 22 -1.22 12.34 7.01
CA LEU A 22 -0.65 11.09 6.52
C LEU A 22 0.30 10.55 7.58
N GLY A 23 -0.02 9.38 8.11
CA GLY A 23 0.83 8.64 9.03
C GLY A 23 1.76 7.68 8.30
N PRO A 24 1.91 6.43 8.80
CA PRO A 24 2.71 5.41 8.14
C PRO A 24 2.28 5.17 6.70
N HIS A 25 3.25 5.06 5.80
CA HIS A 25 3.04 4.67 4.42
C HIS A 25 4.13 3.69 3.97
N TRP A 26 3.76 2.83 3.03
CA TRP A 26 4.62 1.79 2.49
C TRP A 26 4.57 1.84 0.99
N ARG A 27 5.71 1.56 0.36
CA ARG A 27 5.83 1.46 -1.08
C ARG A 27 6.37 0.08 -1.43
N LEU A 28 5.58 -0.66 -2.18
CA LEU A 28 5.94 -1.96 -2.70
C LEU A 28 6.15 -1.85 -4.20
N ALA A 29 7.08 -2.63 -4.75
CA ALA A 29 7.14 -2.81 -6.19
C ALA A 29 5.86 -3.52 -6.65
N THR A 30 5.28 -3.05 -7.76
CA THR A 30 4.15 -3.74 -8.39
C THR A 30 4.69 -4.99 -9.04
N ASP A 31 4.38 -6.12 -8.43
CA ASP A 31 4.66 -7.43 -8.98
C ASP A 31 3.33 -8.11 -9.29
N HIS A 32 3.01 -8.19 -10.59
CA HIS A 32 1.77 -8.80 -11.08
C HIS A 32 1.71 -10.32 -10.84
N GLN A 33 2.81 -10.94 -10.45
CA GLN A 33 2.87 -12.37 -10.14
C GLN A 33 2.69 -12.67 -8.64
N ARG A 34 2.61 -11.65 -7.78
CA ARG A 34 2.41 -11.85 -6.35
C ARG A 34 1.00 -12.32 -6.03
N MET A 35 0.94 -13.35 -5.22
CA MET A 35 -0.31 -13.91 -4.72
C MET A 35 -0.87 -13.03 -3.58
N PRO A 36 -2.20 -12.91 -3.42
CA PRO A 36 -2.82 -11.99 -2.46
C PRO A 36 -2.39 -12.17 -1.00
N ASP A 37 -2.00 -13.38 -0.62
CA ASP A 37 -1.49 -13.76 0.70
C ASP A 37 -0.09 -13.21 1.00
N GLU A 38 0.71 -12.89 -0.03
CA GLU A 38 2.06 -12.36 0.13
C GLU A 38 2.08 -10.89 0.57
N TYR A 39 0.96 -10.17 0.47
CA TYR A 39 0.84 -8.77 0.90
C TYR A 39 0.57 -8.61 2.41
N GLY A 40 0.17 -9.68 3.11
CA GLY A 40 -0.28 -9.62 4.51
C GLY A 40 0.80 -9.88 5.56
N LEU A 41 2.02 -10.27 5.16
CA LEU A 41 3.05 -10.85 6.04
C LEU A 41 4.36 -10.04 6.14
N GLN A 42 4.37 -8.78 5.69
CA GLN A 42 5.57 -7.92 5.74
C GLN A 42 5.46 -6.79 6.77
#